data_AF-A0A9P4Y9H9-F1
#
_entry.id   AF-A0A9P4Y9H9-F1
#
_cell.length_a   1.000
_cell.length_b   1.000
_cell.length_c   1.000
_cell.angle_alpha   90.00
_cell.angle_beta   90.00
_cell.angle_gamma   90.00
#
_symmetry.space_group_name_H-M   'P 1'
#
loop_
_entity.id
_entity.type
_entity.pdbx_description
1 polymer ?
#
loop_
_entity_poly.entity_id
_entity_poly.type
_entity_poly.pdbx_seq_one_letter_code
_entity_poly.pdbx_strand_id
1 'polypeptide(L)'
;MGYEDDLLNIIRTYDVPVDPAALSSALEDEGQRELLFEWVKSHLTPDTLLTKDELNSYQLLKRNGKADDLVAAADLSAVHALNDQEICDAIEELNRSTSAINKQTEALVQQQDALSRLISSSGTAVDARSNLEIKQIHKWESDRQALNTAVELLLQSLDYRVSELEQQNTASRDEVVSIVDSVLHTDDKLLSSLQKLGWELDAEDTEETESVTKLREICARLIKYTVECIRTKLDRVFLESLGSAQKPIQTDEDTAGEDIAAQQEELEELYAEVLPVAQMSVEQQCLEPSLRSLSAKNSNSAGRSSEALEYIIDCLEFLLDRIKRVSARVSTFKEHELVASSVVATAKTELSTPVSSRPSRRGTANSSTSPARRPRSLIMDGIVTPTTPRVTAGGTKTKGFSSGGTAYSSPVDHLLSELAVFLPVSDDPSKSTAQAQASFLSAALAHRARKSAEVSRNVQSAFESSVSSCLSDARTAVQLIRDSVLAESSFAEVYLVDPGIEASIGVLAQEVHKVASRLESVDREAAVLVKGRNVKREEIVNRWGRKAT
;
A
#
# COMPACT_ATOMS: atom_id res chain seq x y z
N MET A 1 112.42 -19.15 -39.75
CA MET A 1 112.66 -17.93 -38.95
C MET A 1 111.68 -17.71 -37.79
N GLY A 2 110.63 -18.52 -37.60
CA GLY A 2 109.74 -18.42 -36.42
C GLY A 2 109.93 -19.50 -35.35
N TYR A 3 110.66 -20.58 -35.66
CA TYR A 3 110.77 -21.76 -34.78
C TYR A 3 111.88 -21.64 -33.72
N GLU A 4 112.91 -20.83 -33.97
CA GLU A 4 114.04 -20.64 -33.04
C GLU A 4 113.66 -19.72 -31.86
N ASP A 5 112.88 -18.66 -32.13
CA ASP A 5 112.44 -17.70 -31.11
C ASP A 5 111.43 -18.33 -30.15
N ASP A 6 110.48 -19.13 -30.64
CA ASP A 6 109.51 -19.82 -29.78
C ASP A 6 110.18 -20.88 -28.87
N LEU A 7 111.19 -21.58 -29.38
CA LEU A 7 111.91 -22.61 -28.61
C LEU A 7 112.81 -21.98 -27.54
N LEU A 8 113.46 -20.84 -27.85
CA LEU A 8 114.20 -20.05 -26.87
C LEU A 8 113.29 -19.40 -25.82
N ASN A 9 112.07 -19.00 -26.19
CA ASN A 9 111.12 -18.41 -25.24
C ASN A 9 110.60 -19.46 -24.25
N ILE A 10 110.30 -20.68 -24.73
CA ILE A 10 109.90 -21.81 -23.88
C ILE A 10 111.04 -22.22 -22.95
N ILE A 11 112.28 -22.31 -23.42
CA ILE A 11 113.43 -22.66 -22.57
C ILE A 11 113.71 -21.57 -21.52
N ARG A 12 113.54 -20.29 -21.87
CA ARG A 12 113.68 -19.16 -20.93
C ARG A 12 112.60 -19.13 -19.85
N THR A 13 111.38 -19.58 -20.15
CA THR A 13 110.31 -19.63 -19.14
C THR A 13 110.57 -20.64 -18.01
N TYR A 14 111.51 -21.58 -18.18
CA TYR A 14 111.76 -22.66 -17.22
C TYR A 14 113.19 -22.70 -16.64
N ASP A 15 113.96 -21.63 -16.80
CA ASP A 15 115.25 -21.37 -16.12
C ASP A 15 116.26 -22.54 -16.17
N VAL A 16 116.34 -23.20 -17.33
CA VAL A 16 117.35 -24.25 -17.59
C VAL A 16 118.61 -23.59 -18.16
N PRO A 17 119.80 -23.74 -17.52
CA PRO A 17 121.02 -23.13 -18.00
C PRO A 17 121.58 -23.93 -19.18
N VAL A 18 121.22 -23.56 -20.40
CA VAL A 18 121.82 -24.13 -21.62
C VAL A 18 122.60 -23.05 -22.35
N ASP A 19 123.84 -23.37 -22.73
CA ASP A 19 124.75 -22.47 -23.43
C ASP A 19 124.26 -22.24 -24.87
N PRO A 20 123.85 -21.02 -25.25
CA PRO A 20 123.13 -20.77 -26.49
C PRO A 20 123.98 -21.07 -27.74
N ALA A 21 125.31 -21.06 -27.64
CA ALA A 21 126.18 -21.39 -28.77
C ALA A 21 126.17 -22.90 -29.12
N ALA A 22 125.96 -23.78 -28.13
CA ALA A 22 125.88 -25.22 -28.35
C ALA A 22 124.54 -25.65 -28.96
N LEU A 23 123.45 -24.94 -28.61
CA LEU A 23 122.13 -25.14 -29.22
C LEU A 23 122.11 -24.71 -30.69
N SER A 24 122.72 -23.58 -31.03
CA SER A 24 122.82 -23.12 -32.43
C SER A 24 123.60 -24.10 -33.31
N SER A 25 124.67 -24.70 -32.77
CA SER A 25 125.47 -25.72 -33.48
C SER A 25 124.71 -27.03 -33.69
N ALA A 26 123.89 -27.47 -32.73
CA ALA A 26 123.06 -28.66 -32.88
C ALA A 26 121.83 -28.42 -33.79
N LEU A 27 121.43 -27.16 -33.97
CA LEU A 27 120.32 -26.77 -34.83
C LEU A 27 120.71 -26.62 -36.31
N GLU A 28 121.97 -26.66 -36.72
CA GLU A 28 122.35 -26.54 -38.14
C GLU A 28 121.84 -27.71 -39.01
N ASP A 29 121.51 -28.85 -38.41
CA ASP A 29 120.92 -30.00 -39.10
C ASP A 29 119.37 -29.87 -39.16
N GLU A 30 118.83 -29.47 -40.32
CA GLU A 30 117.41 -29.14 -40.51
C GLU A 30 116.45 -30.28 -40.10
N GLY A 31 116.86 -31.55 -40.30
CA GLY A 31 116.05 -32.71 -39.93
C GLY A 31 115.93 -32.93 -38.41
N GLN A 32 116.97 -32.60 -37.65
CA GLN A 32 116.93 -32.73 -36.18
C GLN A 32 116.19 -31.56 -35.53
N ARG A 33 116.19 -30.40 -36.18
CA ARG A 33 115.48 -29.19 -35.73
C ARG A 33 113.97 -29.36 -35.70
N GLU A 34 113.37 -29.94 -36.73
CA GLU A 34 111.92 -30.19 -36.77
C GLU A 34 111.50 -31.27 -35.77
N LEU A 35 112.28 -32.34 -35.62
CA LEU A 35 112.02 -33.38 -34.64
C LEU A 35 112.17 -32.86 -33.20
N LEU A 36 113.15 -32.00 -32.92
CA LEU A 36 113.28 -31.33 -31.62
C LEU A 36 112.10 -30.39 -31.37
N PHE A 37 111.61 -29.68 -32.39
CA PHE A 37 110.47 -28.77 -32.23
C PHE A 37 109.17 -29.54 -31.99
N GLU A 38 108.91 -30.62 -32.73
CA GLU A 38 107.76 -31.50 -32.47
C GLU A 38 107.86 -32.17 -31.11
N TRP A 39 109.07 -32.58 -30.70
CA TRP A 39 109.32 -33.13 -29.37
C TRP A 39 109.08 -32.11 -28.26
N VAL A 40 109.60 -30.89 -28.39
CA VAL A 40 109.38 -29.80 -27.42
C VAL A 40 107.90 -29.41 -27.36
N LYS A 41 107.20 -29.35 -28.49
CA LYS A 41 105.77 -29.02 -28.51
C LYS A 41 104.91 -30.11 -27.85
N SER A 42 105.30 -31.38 -27.99
CA SER A 42 104.59 -32.51 -27.40
C SER A 42 104.93 -32.76 -25.92
N HIS A 43 106.13 -32.41 -25.46
CA HIS A 43 106.61 -32.75 -24.12
C HIS A 43 106.88 -31.55 -23.19
N LEU A 44 106.84 -30.30 -23.69
CA LEU A 44 106.98 -29.06 -22.91
C LEU A 44 105.73 -28.16 -23.02
N THR A 45 104.55 -28.77 -22.96
CA THR A 45 103.24 -28.09 -22.88
C THR A 45 102.80 -27.96 -21.40
N PRO A 46 101.98 -26.96 -21.02
CA PRO A 46 101.61 -26.73 -19.62
C PRO A 46 100.85 -27.91 -18.98
N ASP A 47 100.28 -28.80 -19.79
CA ASP A 47 99.58 -30.02 -19.35
C ASP A 47 100.55 -31.19 -19.06
N THR A 48 101.80 -31.14 -19.53
CA THR A 48 102.82 -32.18 -19.31
C THR A 48 103.90 -31.76 -18.29
N LEU A 49 103.87 -30.51 -17.84
CA LEU A 49 104.78 -29.97 -16.85
C LEU A 49 104.13 -29.94 -15.47
N LEU A 50 104.81 -30.51 -14.48
CA LEU A 50 104.35 -30.51 -13.09
C LEU A 50 104.30 -29.08 -12.55
N THR A 51 103.12 -28.60 -12.19
CA THR A 51 102.97 -27.30 -11.52
C THR A 51 103.65 -27.33 -10.13
N LYS A 52 103.99 -26.17 -9.56
CA LYS A 52 104.71 -26.10 -8.27
C LYS A 52 103.96 -26.83 -7.13
N ASP A 53 102.63 -26.82 -7.16
CA ASP A 53 101.80 -27.50 -6.18
C ASP A 53 101.74 -29.01 -6.41
N GLU A 54 101.76 -29.46 -7.67
CA GLU A 54 101.86 -30.89 -8.04
C GLU A 54 103.25 -31.46 -7.75
N LEU A 55 104.32 -30.67 -7.93
CA LEU A 55 105.69 -31.02 -7.54
C LEU A 55 105.79 -31.20 -6.02
N ASN A 56 105.22 -30.28 -5.25
CA ASN A 56 105.17 -30.40 -3.79
C ASN A 56 104.37 -31.64 -3.36
N SER A 57 103.26 -31.93 -4.05
CA SER A 57 102.44 -33.11 -3.82
C SER A 57 103.18 -34.40 -4.16
N TYR A 58 103.93 -34.44 -5.26
CA TYR A 58 104.76 -35.59 -5.66
C TYR A 58 105.95 -35.79 -4.73
N GLN A 59 106.60 -34.73 -4.27
CA GLN A 59 107.68 -34.81 -3.27
C GLN A 59 107.16 -35.31 -1.91
N LEU A 60 105.96 -34.90 -1.50
CA LEU A 60 105.27 -35.46 -0.33
C LEU A 60 104.93 -36.94 -0.53
N LEU A 61 104.49 -37.33 -1.72
CA LEU A 61 104.15 -38.72 -2.05
C LEU A 61 105.40 -39.63 -2.08
N LYS A 62 106.52 -39.12 -2.59
CA LYS A 62 107.82 -39.80 -2.61
C LYS A 62 108.41 -39.93 -1.20
N ARG A 63 108.31 -38.89 -0.38
CA ARG A 63 108.73 -38.93 1.04
C ARG A 63 107.89 -39.92 1.86
N ASN A 64 106.63 -40.12 1.47
CA ASN A 64 105.70 -41.06 2.11
C ASN A 64 105.71 -42.48 1.49
N GLY A 65 106.59 -42.77 0.51
CA GLY A 65 106.70 -44.08 -0.15
C GLY A 65 105.52 -44.48 -1.06
N LYS A 66 104.47 -43.65 -1.15
CA LYS A 66 103.23 -43.96 -1.89
C LYS A 66 103.31 -43.70 -3.39
N ALA A 67 104.35 -43.02 -3.86
CA ALA A 67 104.58 -42.82 -5.29
C ALA A 67 104.91 -44.15 -5.99
N ASP A 68 105.74 -44.99 -5.35
CA ASP A 68 106.10 -46.31 -5.86
C ASP A 68 104.90 -47.27 -5.80
N ASP A 69 104.05 -47.14 -4.77
CA ASP A 69 102.78 -47.89 -4.68
C ASP A 69 101.77 -47.49 -5.77
N LEU A 70 101.73 -46.22 -6.19
CA LEU A 70 100.85 -45.75 -7.26
C LEU A 70 101.32 -46.14 -8.66
N VAL A 71 102.63 -46.23 -8.89
CA VAL A 71 103.17 -46.79 -10.15
C VAL A 71 102.92 -48.30 -10.21
N ALA A 72 102.98 -49.00 -9.07
CA ALA A 72 102.59 -50.41 -8.99
C ALA A 72 101.07 -50.63 -9.07
N ALA A 73 100.25 -49.66 -8.65
CA ALA A 73 98.79 -49.70 -8.72
C ALA A 73 98.20 -49.09 -10.00
N ALA A 74 99.01 -48.40 -10.81
CA ALA A 74 98.64 -47.95 -12.14
C ALA A 74 98.67 -49.13 -13.11
N ASP A 75 97.71 -50.03 -12.94
CA ASP A 75 97.39 -51.06 -13.91
C ASP A 75 96.81 -50.38 -15.16
N LEU A 76 97.68 -49.97 -16.07
CA LEU A 76 97.32 -49.40 -17.37
C LEU A 76 96.54 -50.39 -18.26
N SER A 77 96.30 -51.62 -17.78
CA SER A 77 95.35 -52.57 -18.38
C SER A 77 93.88 -52.32 -17.99
N ALA A 78 93.63 -51.45 -17.00
CA ALA A 78 92.27 -51.06 -16.58
C ALA A 78 91.66 -49.91 -17.42
N VAL A 79 92.35 -49.48 -18.49
CA VAL A 79 91.67 -48.80 -19.61
C VAL A 79 91.09 -49.90 -20.48
N HIS A 80 89.89 -50.37 -20.10
CA HIS A 80 89.08 -51.23 -20.95
C HIS A 80 88.88 -50.47 -22.27
N ALA A 81 89.36 -51.03 -23.38
CA ALA A 81 89.04 -50.51 -24.70
C ALA A 81 87.51 -50.52 -24.80
N LEU A 82 86.90 -49.33 -24.89
CA LEU A 82 85.46 -49.16 -25.10
C LEU A 82 85.05 -50.10 -26.24
N ASN A 83 84.20 -51.07 -25.91
CA ASN A 83 83.74 -52.03 -26.89
C ASN A 83 82.84 -51.26 -27.87
N ASP A 84 82.99 -51.47 -29.18
CA ASP A 84 82.20 -50.76 -30.20
C ASP A 84 80.68 -50.91 -29.94
N GLN A 85 80.27 -52.01 -29.32
CA GLN A 85 78.90 -52.25 -28.89
C GLN A 85 78.41 -51.32 -27.77
N GLU A 86 79.26 -50.99 -26.80
CA GLU A 86 78.92 -50.04 -25.71
C GLU A 86 78.77 -48.62 -26.23
N ILE A 87 79.56 -48.26 -27.25
CA ILE A 87 79.43 -46.98 -27.97
C ILE A 87 78.11 -46.95 -28.74
N CYS A 88 77.74 -48.04 -29.44
CA CYS A 88 76.45 -48.15 -30.11
C CYS A 88 75.27 -48.04 -29.14
N ASP A 89 75.33 -48.74 -28.00
CA ASP A 89 74.27 -48.71 -26.98
C ASP A 89 74.15 -47.31 -26.35
N ALA A 90 75.26 -46.63 -26.09
CA ALA A 90 75.27 -45.25 -25.61
C ALA A 90 74.72 -44.25 -26.64
N ILE A 91 74.98 -44.46 -27.93
CA ILE A 91 74.41 -43.65 -29.02
C ILE A 91 72.90 -43.90 -29.15
N GLU A 92 72.44 -45.14 -29.02
CA GLU A 92 71.01 -45.47 -29.00
C GLU A 92 70.30 -44.89 -27.77
N GLU A 93 70.91 -44.95 -26.60
CA GLU A 93 70.37 -44.37 -25.37
C GLU A 93 70.34 -42.84 -25.44
N LEU A 94 71.39 -42.21 -25.99
CA LEU A 94 71.43 -40.78 -26.27
C LEU A 94 70.32 -40.39 -27.25
N ASN A 95 70.14 -41.13 -28.35
CA ASN A 95 69.07 -40.86 -29.31
C ASN A 95 67.67 -41.06 -28.71
N ARG A 96 67.48 -42.08 -27.86
CA ARG A 96 66.23 -42.25 -27.08
C ARG A 96 66.01 -41.06 -26.14
N SER A 97 67.06 -40.59 -25.47
CA SER A 97 67.02 -39.42 -24.58
C SER A 97 66.72 -38.14 -25.36
N THR A 98 67.39 -37.88 -26.49
CA THR A 98 67.14 -36.73 -27.35
C THR A 98 65.72 -36.75 -27.92
N SER A 99 65.21 -37.91 -28.32
CA SER A 99 63.82 -38.05 -28.76
C SER A 99 62.83 -37.79 -27.62
N ALA A 100 63.11 -38.27 -26.40
CA ALA A 100 62.29 -38.00 -25.22
C ALA A 100 62.29 -36.52 -24.84
N ILE A 101 63.46 -35.86 -24.88
CA ILE A 101 63.61 -34.43 -24.65
C ILE A 101 62.85 -33.63 -25.71
N ASN A 102 62.96 -33.99 -26.99
CA ASN A 102 62.22 -33.31 -28.05
C ASN A 102 60.69 -33.43 -27.90
N LYS A 103 60.20 -34.60 -27.46
CA LYS A 103 58.77 -34.76 -27.13
C LYS A 103 58.37 -33.90 -25.94
N GLN A 104 59.24 -33.76 -24.94
CA GLN A 104 58.98 -32.90 -23.79
C GLN A 104 59.01 -31.41 -24.16
N THR A 105 59.93 -30.97 -25.02
CA THR A 105 59.98 -29.58 -25.47
C THR A 105 58.78 -29.25 -26.35
N GLU A 106 58.37 -30.15 -27.24
CA GLU A 106 57.15 -29.99 -28.03
C GLU A 106 55.91 -29.90 -27.14
N ALA A 107 55.80 -30.76 -26.12
CA ALA A 107 54.71 -30.71 -25.15
C ALA A 107 54.70 -29.40 -24.34
N LEU A 108 55.88 -28.88 -23.95
CA LEU A 108 56.00 -27.60 -23.25
C LEU A 108 55.61 -26.43 -24.14
N VAL A 109 55.98 -26.44 -25.42
CA VAL A 109 55.55 -25.41 -26.38
C VAL A 109 54.03 -25.44 -26.56
N GLN A 110 53.43 -26.63 -26.68
CA GLN A 110 51.97 -26.77 -26.74
C GLN A 110 51.30 -26.26 -25.45
N GLN A 111 51.90 -26.51 -24.27
CA GLN A 111 51.40 -25.97 -22.99
C GLN A 111 51.55 -24.45 -22.91
N GLN A 112 52.67 -23.89 -23.38
CA GLN A 112 52.91 -22.45 -23.43
C GLN A 112 51.89 -21.76 -24.35
N ASP A 113 51.63 -22.32 -25.53
CA ASP A 113 50.62 -21.82 -26.46
C ASP A 113 49.20 -21.95 -25.91
N ALA A 114 48.89 -23.02 -25.18
CA ALA A 114 47.61 -23.17 -24.50
C ALA A 114 47.44 -22.11 -23.39
N LEU A 115 48.49 -21.85 -22.60
CA LEU A 115 48.48 -20.83 -21.54
C LEU A 115 48.38 -19.41 -22.11
N SER A 116 49.08 -19.09 -23.20
CA SER A 116 48.99 -17.77 -23.84
C SER A 116 47.59 -17.52 -24.42
N ARG A 117 46.94 -18.55 -24.98
CA ARG A 117 45.52 -18.50 -25.40
C ARG A 117 44.57 -18.35 -24.22
N LEU A 118 44.85 -18.99 -23.09
CA LEU A 118 44.03 -18.85 -21.88
C LEU A 118 44.17 -17.45 -21.27
N ILE A 119 45.38 -16.90 -21.24
CA ILE A 119 45.63 -15.53 -20.74
C ILE A 119 44.94 -14.50 -21.64
N SER A 120 45.09 -14.59 -22.96
CA SER A 120 44.43 -13.67 -23.91
C SER A 120 42.90 -13.81 -23.90
N SER A 121 42.36 -15.04 -23.84
CA SER A 121 40.91 -15.25 -23.67
C SER A 121 40.41 -14.81 -22.29
N SER A 122 41.22 -14.89 -21.23
CA SER A 122 40.85 -14.38 -19.91
C SER A 122 40.78 -12.86 -19.89
N GLY A 123 41.72 -12.17 -20.56
CA GLY A 123 41.70 -10.71 -20.70
C GLY A 123 40.45 -10.24 -21.43
N THR A 124 40.15 -10.84 -22.59
CA THR A 124 38.93 -10.51 -23.35
C THR A 124 37.65 -10.86 -22.59
N ALA A 125 37.63 -11.93 -21.79
CA ALA A 125 36.50 -12.27 -20.93
C ALA A 125 36.31 -11.29 -19.77
N VAL A 126 37.39 -10.77 -19.17
CA VAL A 126 37.33 -9.73 -18.12
C VAL A 126 36.81 -8.42 -18.70
N ASP A 127 37.31 -8.01 -19.86
CA ASP A 127 36.84 -6.81 -20.56
C ASP A 127 35.38 -6.95 -21.02
N ALA A 128 34.97 -8.14 -21.47
CA ALA A 128 33.57 -8.40 -21.79
C ALA A 128 32.67 -8.30 -20.55
N ARG A 129 33.12 -8.81 -19.39
CA ARG A 129 32.38 -8.73 -18.13
C ARG A 129 32.27 -7.28 -17.61
N SER A 130 33.37 -6.53 -17.60
CA SER A 130 33.34 -5.12 -17.17
C SER A 130 32.43 -4.26 -18.05
N ASN A 131 32.47 -4.48 -19.37
CA ASN A 131 31.58 -3.80 -20.31
C ASN A 131 30.10 -4.19 -20.10
N LEU A 132 29.80 -5.43 -19.74
CA LEU A 132 28.44 -5.86 -19.39
C LEU A 132 27.98 -5.24 -18.07
N GLU A 133 28.83 -5.17 -17.06
CA GLU A 133 28.55 -4.51 -15.78
C GLU A 133 28.26 -3.01 -15.97
N ILE A 134 29.08 -2.30 -16.76
CA ILE A 134 28.87 -0.89 -17.09
C ILE A 134 27.54 -0.69 -17.82
N LYS A 135 27.22 -1.54 -18.81
CA LYS A 135 25.92 -1.49 -19.53
C LYS A 135 24.74 -1.76 -18.59
N GLN A 136 24.88 -2.71 -17.68
CA GLN A 136 23.85 -2.97 -16.67
C GLN A 136 23.68 -1.76 -15.76
N ILE A 137 24.75 -1.20 -15.21
CA ILE A 137 24.69 -0.02 -14.34
C ILE A 137 24.02 1.15 -15.07
N HIS A 138 24.40 1.44 -16.32
CA HIS A 138 23.74 2.47 -17.11
C HIS A 138 22.26 2.22 -17.33
N LYS A 139 21.86 0.96 -17.59
CA LYS A 139 20.45 0.59 -17.72
C LYS A 139 19.69 0.79 -16.39
N TRP A 140 20.26 0.33 -15.28
CA TRP A 140 19.67 0.56 -13.95
C TRP A 140 19.55 2.05 -13.62
N GLU A 141 20.55 2.84 -13.99
CA GLU A 141 20.56 4.30 -13.83
C GLU A 141 19.47 4.97 -14.68
N SER A 142 19.29 4.57 -15.94
CA SER A 142 18.23 5.10 -16.81
C SER A 142 16.84 4.68 -16.33
N ASP A 143 16.67 3.42 -15.92
CA ASP A 143 15.41 2.91 -15.40
C ASP A 143 15.04 3.61 -14.08
N ARG A 144 16.03 3.89 -13.23
CA ARG A 144 15.88 4.69 -12.01
C ARG A 144 15.49 6.14 -12.30
N GLN A 145 16.14 6.78 -13.27
CA GLN A 145 15.79 8.15 -13.69
C GLN A 145 14.37 8.19 -14.27
N ALA A 146 14.00 7.22 -15.11
CA ALA A 146 12.65 7.12 -15.67
C ALA A 146 11.59 6.87 -14.58
N LEU A 147 11.90 6.05 -13.57
CA LEU A 147 11.01 5.86 -12.43
C LEU A 147 10.87 7.14 -11.60
N ASN A 148 11.97 7.85 -11.35
CA ASN A 148 11.95 9.11 -10.61
C ASN A 148 11.11 10.17 -11.32
N THR A 149 11.25 10.34 -12.64
CA THR A 149 10.42 11.29 -13.38
C THR A 149 8.94 10.89 -13.37
N ALA A 150 8.63 9.60 -13.47
CA ALA A 150 7.25 9.11 -13.34
C ALA A 150 6.67 9.40 -11.94
N VAL A 151 7.47 9.24 -10.88
CA VAL A 151 7.07 9.56 -9.50
C VAL A 151 6.86 11.07 -9.33
N GLU A 152 7.74 11.92 -9.85
CA GLU A 152 7.58 13.38 -9.83
C GLU A 152 6.30 13.83 -10.54
N LEU A 153 5.99 13.24 -11.71
CA LEU A 153 4.74 13.52 -12.43
C LEU A 153 3.50 13.09 -11.64
N LEU A 154 3.55 11.93 -10.99
CA LEU A 154 2.45 11.46 -10.15
C LEU A 154 2.27 12.34 -8.90
N LEU A 155 3.36 12.79 -8.28
CA LEU A 155 3.32 13.71 -7.15
C LEU A 155 2.74 15.06 -7.56
N GLN A 156 3.16 15.62 -8.71
CA GLN A 156 2.59 16.86 -9.23
C GLN A 156 1.10 16.71 -9.57
N SER A 157 0.71 15.56 -10.14
CA SER A 157 -0.71 15.26 -10.39
C SER A 157 -1.50 15.14 -9.09
N LEU A 158 -0.94 14.51 -8.05
CA LEU A 158 -1.58 14.39 -6.75
C LEU A 158 -1.72 15.76 -6.07
N ASP A 159 -0.70 16.60 -6.14
CA ASP A 159 -0.71 17.98 -5.60
C ASP A 159 -1.78 18.85 -6.28
N TYR A 160 -1.88 18.77 -7.61
CA TYR A 160 -2.93 19.44 -8.36
C TYR A 160 -4.33 18.97 -7.91
N ARG A 161 -4.52 17.65 -7.79
CA ARG A 161 -5.80 17.09 -7.34
C ARG A 161 -6.14 17.45 -5.89
N VAL A 162 -5.14 17.52 -5.01
CA VAL A 162 -5.33 17.98 -3.62
C VAL A 162 -5.78 19.44 -3.61
N SER A 163 -5.11 20.31 -4.37
CA SER A 163 -5.46 21.72 -4.48
C SER A 163 -6.87 21.92 -5.08
N GLU A 164 -7.21 21.15 -6.11
CA GLU A 164 -8.54 21.14 -6.72
C GLU A 164 -9.63 20.71 -5.72
N LEU A 165 -9.40 19.64 -4.95
CA LEU A 165 -10.32 19.19 -3.91
C LEU A 165 -10.49 20.22 -2.79
N GLU A 166 -9.41 20.89 -2.37
CA GLU A 166 -9.49 21.98 -1.38
C GLU A 166 -10.33 23.15 -1.91
N GLN A 167 -10.11 23.57 -3.15
CA GLN A 167 -10.89 24.64 -3.78
C GLN A 167 -12.36 24.27 -3.98
N GLN A 168 -12.64 23.02 -4.39
CA GLN A 168 -14.01 22.53 -4.53
C GLN A 168 -14.72 22.47 -3.17
N ASN A 169 -14.01 22.10 -2.11
CA ASN A 169 -14.56 22.07 -0.76
C ASN A 169 -14.88 23.49 -0.25
N THR A 170 -14.04 24.50 -0.50
CA THR A 170 -14.36 25.89 -0.14
C THR A 170 -15.54 26.42 -0.94
N ALA A 171 -15.58 26.17 -2.26
CA ALA A 171 -16.67 26.62 -3.12
C ALA A 171 -18.02 25.99 -2.74
N SER A 172 -18.05 24.67 -2.49
CA SER A 172 -19.27 23.98 -2.07
C SER A 172 -19.73 24.39 -0.66
N ARG A 173 -18.80 24.73 0.23
CA ARG A 173 -19.13 25.30 1.54
C ARG A 173 -19.82 26.65 1.41
N ASP A 174 -19.29 27.55 0.58
CA ASP A 174 -19.89 28.86 0.34
C ASP A 174 -21.28 28.73 -0.31
N GLU A 175 -21.45 27.78 -1.24
CA GLU A 175 -22.75 27.46 -1.83
C GLU A 175 -23.74 27.00 -0.76
N VAL A 176 -23.36 26.08 0.12
CA VAL A 176 -24.23 25.60 1.22
C VAL A 176 -24.60 26.73 2.17
N VAL A 177 -23.66 27.61 2.53
CA VAL A 177 -23.94 28.79 3.36
C VAL A 177 -24.97 29.68 2.68
N SER A 178 -24.79 29.99 1.39
CA SER A 178 -25.73 30.83 0.65
C SER A 178 -27.14 30.21 0.55
N ILE A 179 -27.23 28.89 0.40
CA ILE A 179 -28.51 28.17 0.38
C ILE A 179 -29.17 28.26 1.77
N VAL A 180 -28.43 28.01 2.85
CA VAL A 180 -28.97 28.11 4.22
C VAL A 180 -29.46 29.54 4.50
N ASP A 181 -28.70 30.57 4.14
CA ASP A 181 -29.10 31.96 4.30
C ASP A 181 -30.36 32.28 3.50
N SER A 182 -30.46 31.79 2.26
CA SER A 182 -31.66 31.99 1.43
C SER A 182 -32.90 31.31 2.02
N VAL A 183 -32.74 30.12 2.59
CA VAL A 183 -33.80 29.38 3.29
C VAL A 183 -34.21 30.18 4.52
N LEU A 184 -33.30 30.50 5.43
CA LEU A 184 -33.62 31.26 6.65
C LEU A 184 -34.31 32.60 6.32
N HIS A 185 -33.87 33.30 5.28
CA HIS A 185 -34.52 34.54 4.84
C HIS A 185 -35.96 34.33 4.34
N THR A 186 -36.28 33.19 3.72
CA THR A 186 -37.66 32.86 3.35
C THR A 186 -38.50 32.42 4.55
N ASP A 187 -37.90 31.77 5.55
CA ASP A 187 -38.56 31.45 6.83
C ASP A 187 -38.91 32.75 7.59
N ASP A 188 -37.98 33.71 7.65
CA ASP A 188 -38.20 35.01 8.29
C ASP A 188 -39.35 35.79 7.62
N LYS A 189 -39.44 35.73 6.29
CA LYS A 189 -40.57 36.32 5.56
C LYS A 189 -41.89 35.65 5.95
N LEU A 190 -41.92 34.32 6.05
CA LEU A 190 -43.11 33.58 6.48
C LEU A 190 -43.47 33.95 7.91
N LEU A 191 -42.51 33.95 8.84
CA LEU A 191 -42.73 34.35 10.24
C LEU A 191 -43.23 35.78 10.36
N SER A 192 -42.72 36.71 9.54
CA SER A 192 -43.23 38.09 9.51
C SER A 192 -44.68 38.17 9.01
N SER A 193 -45.08 37.30 8.08
CA SER A 193 -46.48 37.21 7.61
C SER A 193 -47.39 36.58 8.65
N LEU A 194 -46.89 35.58 9.38
CA LEU A 194 -47.56 34.92 10.48
C LEU A 194 -47.76 35.88 11.66
N GLN A 195 -46.77 36.72 11.95
CA GLN A 195 -46.88 37.79 12.94
C GLN A 195 -47.99 38.78 12.55
N LYS A 196 -48.06 39.21 11.29
CA LYS A 196 -49.14 40.11 10.83
C LYS A 196 -50.53 39.46 10.99
N LEU A 197 -50.65 38.19 10.64
CA LEU A 197 -51.90 37.43 10.82
C LEU A 197 -52.26 37.30 12.31
N GLY A 198 -51.27 37.09 13.17
CA GLY A 198 -51.45 37.07 14.62
C GLY A 198 -51.96 38.41 15.17
N TRP A 199 -51.48 39.54 14.64
CA TRP A 199 -51.97 40.87 15.04
C TRP A 199 -53.40 41.13 14.54
N GLU A 200 -53.75 40.61 13.37
CA GLU A 200 -55.11 40.64 12.83
C GLU A 200 -56.08 39.78 13.67
N LEU A 201 -55.57 38.72 14.31
CA LEU A 201 -56.35 37.83 15.17
C LEU A 201 -56.48 38.31 16.62
N ASP A 202 -55.43 38.94 17.15
CA ASP A 202 -55.38 39.50 18.52
C ASP A 202 -56.14 40.83 18.63
N ALA A 203 -56.45 41.45 17.49
CA ALA A 203 -57.49 42.47 17.40
C ALA A 203 -58.87 41.81 17.58
N GLU A 204 -59.13 41.20 18.75
CA GLU A 204 -60.49 40.91 19.18
C GLU A 204 -61.33 42.18 19.00
N ASP A 205 -62.52 42.02 18.40
CA ASP A 205 -63.43 43.11 18.09
C ASP A 205 -63.85 43.85 19.38
N THR A 206 -63.02 44.80 19.81
CA THR A 206 -63.34 45.76 20.88
C THR A 206 -64.71 46.40 20.62
N GLU A 207 -65.04 46.62 19.35
CA GLU A 207 -66.35 47.05 18.87
C GLU A 207 -67.49 46.09 19.27
N GLU A 208 -67.29 44.77 19.25
CA GLU A 208 -68.30 43.80 19.65
C GLU A 208 -68.55 43.84 21.16
N THR A 209 -67.50 43.93 21.99
CA THR A 209 -67.65 44.07 23.46
C THR A 209 -68.34 45.38 23.85
N GLU A 210 -68.00 46.47 23.17
CA GLU A 210 -68.69 47.76 23.30
C GLU A 210 -70.15 47.69 22.80
N SER A 211 -70.43 46.93 21.74
CA SER A 211 -71.78 46.79 21.24
C SER A 211 -72.69 46.02 22.21
N VAL A 212 -72.16 45.00 22.91
CA VAL A 212 -72.89 44.26 23.95
C VAL A 212 -73.21 45.15 25.15
N THR A 213 -72.26 45.97 25.59
CA THR A 213 -72.48 46.90 26.71
C THR A 213 -73.50 47.99 26.34
N LYS A 214 -73.38 48.58 25.14
CA LYS A 214 -74.37 49.54 24.60
C LYS A 214 -75.76 48.90 24.45
N LEU A 215 -75.85 47.65 23.99
CA LEU A 215 -77.11 46.92 23.88
C LEU A 215 -77.79 46.72 25.24
N ARG A 216 -77.03 46.30 26.27
CA ARG A 216 -77.53 46.16 27.64
C ARG A 216 -78.01 47.50 28.20
N GLU A 217 -77.29 48.58 27.95
CA GLU A 217 -77.68 49.93 28.37
C GLU A 217 -78.98 50.40 27.69
N ILE A 218 -79.12 50.17 26.38
CA ILE A 218 -80.34 50.50 25.64
C ILE A 218 -81.53 49.67 26.13
N CYS A 219 -81.34 48.38 26.40
CA CYS A 219 -82.39 47.52 26.96
C CYS A 219 -82.82 47.98 28.35
N ALA A 220 -81.88 48.35 29.23
CA ALA A 220 -82.20 48.91 30.55
C ALA A 220 -83.00 50.22 30.44
N ARG A 221 -82.63 51.08 29.47
CA ARG A 221 -83.36 52.33 29.19
C ARG A 221 -84.77 52.05 28.64
N LEU A 222 -84.93 51.04 27.78
CA LEU A 222 -86.22 50.61 27.24
C LEU A 222 -87.13 50.04 28.34
N ILE A 223 -86.60 49.23 29.26
CA ILE A 223 -87.34 48.74 30.44
C ILE A 223 -87.83 49.93 31.28
N LYS A 224 -86.96 50.91 31.55
CA LYS A 224 -87.35 52.11 32.29
C LYS A 224 -88.51 52.86 31.62
N TYR A 225 -88.41 53.14 30.32
CA TYR A 225 -89.47 53.88 29.59
C TYR A 225 -90.76 53.09 29.43
N THR A 226 -90.69 51.77 29.26
CA THR A 226 -91.90 50.93 29.17
C THR A 226 -92.64 50.89 30.51
N VAL A 227 -91.93 50.75 31.63
CA VAL A 227 -92.52 50.84 32.98
C VAL A 227 -93.14 52.21 33.24
N GLU A 228 -92.41 53.30 32.94
CA GLU A 228 -92.94 54.66 33.09
C GLU A 228 -94.17 54.91 32.19
N CYS A 229 -94.17 54.39 30.96
CA CYS A 229 -95.30 54.52 30.04
C CYS A 229 -96.53 53.71 30.50
N ILE A 230 -96.34 52.49 31.00
CA ILE A 230 -97.43 51.67 31.54
C ILE A 230 -97.99 52.32 32.79
N ARG A 231 -97.15 52.81 33.71
CA ARG A 231 -97.58 53.53 34.92
C ARG A 231 -98.40 54.76 34.59
N THR A 232 -97.89 55.63 33.72
CA THR A 232 -98.62 56.85 33.31
C THR A 232 -99.93 56.55 32.57
N LYS A 233 -100.01 55.46 31.80
CA LYS A 233 -101.27 55.00 31.20
C LYS A 233 -102.25 54.48 32.25
N LEU A 234 -101.76 53.74 33.25
CA LEU A 234 -102.59 53.22 34.33
C LEU A 234 -103.14 54.36 35.21
N ASP A 235 -102.29 55.31 35.60
CA ASP A 235 -102.68 56.53 36.31
C ASP A 235 -103.75 57.31 35.53
N ARG A 236 -103.58 57.42 34.21
CA ARG A 236 -104.57 58.07 33.34
C ARG A 236 -105.91 57.32 33.36
N VAL A 237 -105.91 56.01 33.17
CA VAL A 237 -107.14 55.19 33.16
C VAL A 237 -107.82 55.21 34.52
N PHE A 238 -107.07 55.15 35.60
CA PHE A 238 -107.59 55.28 36.97
C PHE A 238 -108.27 56.63 37.17
N LEU A 239 -107.61 57.74 36.82
CA LEU A 239 -108.21 59.08 36.91
C LEU A 239 -109.42 59.27 35.97
N GLU A 240 -109.40 58.69 34.76
CA GLU A 240 -110.55 58.69 33.84
C GLU A 240 -111.72 57.87 34.39
N SER A 241 -111.46 56.77 35.10
CA SER A 241 -112.47 55.93 35.75
C SER A 241 -113.11 56.64 36.95
N LEU A 242 -112.31 57.32 37.78
CA LEU A 242 -112.80 58.17 38.87
C LEU A 242 -113.65 59.33 38.33
N GLY A 243 -113.20 60.01 37.27
CA GLY A 243 -113.96 61.08 36.61
C GLY A 243 -115.25 60.60 35.94
N SER A 244 -115.33 59.32 35.55
CA SER A 244 -116.52 58.69 34.98
C SER A 244 -117.49 58.20 36.06
N ALA A 245 -116.97 57.70 37.19
CA ALA A 245 -117.75 57.29 38.37
C ALA A 245 -118.38 58.48 39.12
N GLN A 246 -117.77 59.66 39.02
CA GLN A 246 -118.26 60.89 39.68
C GLN A 246 -119.42 61.58 38.91
N LYS A 247 -119.91 61.01 37.80
CA LYS A 247 -121.18 61.44 37.19
C LYS A 247 -122.35 60.91 38.03
N PRO A 248 -123.26 61.78 38.53
CA PRO A 248 -124.19 61.38 39.58
C PRO A 248 -125.31 60.52 39.00
N ILE A 249 -125.34 59.25 39.39
CA ILE A 249 -126.58 58.46 39.43
C ILE A 249 -126.70 57.98 40.88
N GLN A 250 -127.76 58.45 41.54
CA GLN A 250 -128.07 58.24 42.95
C GLN A 250 -128.21 56.74 43.28
N THR A 251 -127.18 56.14 43.88
CA THR A 251 -127.29 54.97 44.78
C THR A 251 -125.95 54.72 45.48
N ASP A 252 -126.01 54.57 46.82
CA ASP A 252 -125.01 54.05 47.77
C ASP A 252 -123.56 54.60 47.71
N GLU A 253 -123.32 55.72 48.41
CA GLU A 253 -121.98 56.30 48.57
C GLU A 253 -121.02 55.42 49.41
N ASP A 254 -121.53 54.49 50.23
CA ASP A 254 -120.70 53.62 51.06
C ASP A 254 -120.06 52.47 50.26
N THR A 255 -120.68 51.97 49.18
CA THR A 255 -120.11 50.90 48.34
C THR A 255 -119.13 51.45 47.30
N ALA A 256 -119.33 52.68 46.82
CA ALA A 256 -118.44 53.32 45.86
C ALA A 256 -117.04 53.59 46.45
N GLY A 257 -116.94 53.89 47.74
CA GLY A 257 -115.66 54.09 48.43
C GLY A 257 -114.87 52.79 48.62
N GLU A 258 -115.55 51.69 48.92
CA GLU A 258 -114.94 50.36 49.08
C GLU A 258 -114.44 49.83 47.72
N ASP A 259 -115.22 50.02 46.65
CA ASP A 259 -114.82 49.65 45.28
C ASP A 259 -113.61 50.45 44.79
N ILE A 260 -113.50 51.75 45.13
CA ILE A 260 -112.33 52.58 44.80
C ILE A 260 -111.10 52.12 45.58
N ALA A 261 -111.25 51.75 46.85
CA ALA A 261 -110.15 51.25 47.67
C ALA A 261 -109.63 49.88 47.17
N ALA A 262 -110.54 48.97 46.79
CA ALA A 262 -110.18 47.70 46.17
C ALA A 262 -109.45 47.90 44.82
N GLN A 263 -109.96 48.81 43.96
CA GLN A 263 -109.29 49.16 42.70
C GLN A 263 -107.92 49.81 42.90
N GLN A 264 -107.71 50.56 43.99
CA GLN A 264 -106.41 51.11 44.33
C GLN A 264 -105.44 50.02 44.79
N GLU A 265 -105.89 49.06 45.60
CA GLU A 265 -105.07 47.91 46.02
C GLU A 265 -104.66 47.04 44.83
N GLU A 266 -105.59 46.74 43.93
CA GLU A 266 -105.31 46.03 42.68
C GLU A 266 -104.33 46.81 41.76
N LEU A 267 -104.42 48.14 41.74
CA LEU A 267 -103.51 49.02 41.00
C LEU A 267 -102.09 49.02 41.60
N GLU A 268 -101.97 49.01 42.92
CA GLU A 268 -100.69 48.90 43.62
C GLU A 268 -100.05 47.52 43.41
N GLU A 269 -100.84 46.44 43.40
CA GLU A 269 -100.38 45.09 43.04
C GLU A 269 -99.90 45.04 41.58
N LEU A 270 -100.67 45.64 40.66
CA LEU A 270 -100.28 45.73 39.26
C LEU A 270 -98.98 46.53 39.08
N TYR A 271 -98.74 47.60 39.85
CA TYR A 271 -97.49 48.34 39.80
C TYR A 271 -96.26 47.56 40.28
N ALA A 272 -96.45 46.59 41.17
CA ALA A 272 -95.41 45.66 41.57
C ALA A 272 -95.09 44.67 40.45
N GLU A 273 -96.09 44.26 39.66
CA GLU A 273 -95.92 43.29 38.57
C GLU A 273 -95.40 43.90 37.25
N VAL A 274 -95.69 45.18 36.99
CA VAL A 274 -95.29 45.87 35.74
C VAL A 274 -93.78 45.85 35.48
N LEU A 275 -92.95 46.00 36.52
CA LEU A 275 -91.48 46.00 36.35
C LEU A 275 -90.94 44.61 35.96
N PRO A 276 -91.24 43.52 36.70
CA PRO A 276 -90.86 42.16 36.31
C PRO A 276 -91.33 41.77 34.91
N VAL A 277 -92.58 42.12 34.54
CA VAL A 277 -93.14 41.78 33.22
C VAL A 277 -92.47 42.58 32.10
N ALA A 278 -92.23 43.88 32.30
CA ALA A 278 -91.50 44.70 31.34
C ALA A 278 -90.05 44.24 31.14
N GLN A 279 -89.38 43.84 32.22
CA GLN A 279 -88.04 43.27 32.17
C GLN A 279 -88.04 41.98 31.35
N MET A 280 -88.93 41.02 31.67
CA MET A 280 -89.03 39.76 30.93
C MET A 280 -89.38 39.97 29.45
N SER A 281 -90.29 40.90 29.14
CA SER A 281 -90.68 41.23 27.76
C SER A 281 -89.51 41.80 26.95
N VAL A 282 -88.75 42.76 27.50
CA VAL A 282 -87.62 43.37 26.80
C VAL A 282 -86.45 42.38 26.67
N GLU A 283 -86.21 41.57 27.70
CA GLU A 283 -85.19 40.53 27.67
C GLU A 283 -85.50 39.50 26.57
N GLN A 284 -86.74 39.02 26.48
CA GLN A 284 -87.14 38.00 25.51
C GLN A 284 -87.25 38.52 24.08
N GLN A 285 -87.74 39.76 23.88
CA GLN A 285 -87.97 40.31 22.54
C GLN A 285 -86.73 40.98 21.94
N CYS A 286 -85.86 41.59 22.76
CA CYS A 286 -84.79 42.43 22.27
C CYS A 286 -83.40 41.93 22.67
N LEU A 287 -83.20 41.58 23.94
CA LEU A 287 -81.87 41.23 24.46
C LEU A 287 -81.44 39.83 23.98
N GLU A 288 -82.25 38.80 24.18
CA GLU A 288 -81.92 37.44 23.79
C GLU A 288 -81.67 37.28 22.28
N PRO A 289 -82.53 37.78 21.37
CA PRO A 289 -82.31 37.63 19.93
C PRO A 289 -81.05 38.37 19.47
N SER A 290 -80.77 39.54 20.04
CA SER A 290 -79.58 40.33 19.73
C SER A 290 -78.31 39.65 20.24
N LEU A 291 -78.32 39.09 21.46
CA LEU A 291 -77.22 38.29 21.99
C LEU A 291 -77.00 37.00 21.20
N ARG A 292 -78.07 36.32 20.75
CA ARG A 292 -77.92 35.15 19.86
C ARG A 292 -77.32 35.54 18.51
N SER A 293 -77.72 36.67 17.94
CA SER A 293 -77.14 37.17 16.68
C SER A 293 -75.67 37.56 16.84
N LEU A 294 -75.30 38.14 17.98
CA LEU A 294 -73.92 38.51 18.31
C LEU A 294 -73.07 37.28 18.62
N SER A 295 -73.63 36.30 19.34
CA SER A 295 -72.99 35.00 19.55
C SER A 295 -72.78 34.23 18.25
N ALA A 296 -73.69 34.34 17.28
CA ALA A 296 -73.54 33.73 15.96
C ALA A 296 -72.45 34.43 15.12
N LYS A 297 -72.27 35.74 15.28
CA LYS A 297 -71.14 36.48 14.71
C LYS A 297 -69.83 36.08 15.38
N ASN A 298 -69.82 35.99 16.70
CA ASN A 298 -68.68 35.52 17.48
C ASN A 298 -68.29 34.06 17.14
N SER A 299 -69.25 33.17 16.85
CA SER A 299 -68.92 31.83 16.37
C SER A 299 -68.30 31.84 14.97
N ASN A 300 -68.64 32.81 14.13
CA ASN A 300 -68.04 32.97 12.80
C ASN A 300 -66.64 33.60 12.89
N SER A 301 -66.41 34.59 13.76
CA SER A 301 -65.06 35.11 14.03
C SER A 301 -64.18 34.06 14.71
N ALA A 302 -64.73 33.26 15.64
CA ALA A 302 -64.06 32.10 16.21
C ALA A 302 -63.75 31.00 15.16
N GLY A 303 -64.61 30.83 14.15
CA GLY A 303 -64.33 29.95 13.01
C GLY A 303 -63.15 30.45 12.17
N ARG A 304 -63.11 31.76 11.88
CA ARG A 304 -62.00 32.40 11.15
C ARG A 304 -60.70 32.37 11.96
N SER A 305 -60.78 32.52 13.28
CA SER A 305 -59.62 32.39 14.16
C SER A 305 -59.12 30.96 14.25
N SER A 306 -60.02 29.97 14.29
CA SER A 306 -59.65 28.56 14.21
C SER A 306 -58.95 28.21 12.89
N GLU A 307 -59.49 28.67 11.75
CA GLU A 307 -58.88 28.45 10.43
C GLU A 307 -57.51 29.15 10.30
N ALA A 308 -57.39 30.38 10.83
CA ALA A 308 -56.12 31.09 10.88
C ALA A 308 -55.10 30.37 11.80
N LEU A 309 -55.53 29.83 12.94
CA LEU A 309 -54.68 29.05 13.84
C LEU A 309 -54.24 27.72 13.21
N GLU A 310 -55.12 27.04 12.48
CA GLU A 310 -54.78 25.84 11.73
C GLU A 310 -53.71 26.15 10.66
N TYR A 311 -53.90 27.23 9.90
CA TYR A 311 -52.88 27.72 8.96
C TYR A 311 -51.55 28.07 9.64
N ILE A 312 -51.58 28.70 10.81
CA ILE A 312 -50.39 29.00 11.62
C ILE A 312 -49.67 27.71 12.03
N ILE A 313 -50.41 26.69 12.48
CA ILE A 313 -49.86 25.40 12.88
C ILE A 313 -49.22 24.70 11.68
N ASP A 314 -49.91 24.65 10.53
CA ASP A 314 -49.39 24.06 9.30
C ASP A 314 -48.11 24.76 8.83
N CYS A 315 -48.08 26.09 8.93
CA CYS A 315 -46.89 26.89 8.63
C CYS A 315 -45.73 26.55 9.56
N LEU A 316 -45.97 26.47 10.87
CA LEU A 316 -44.95 26.12 11.85
C LEU A 316 -44.44 24.67 11.67
N GLU A 317 -45.32 23.73 11.34
CA GLU A 317 -44.92 22.35 11.00
C GLU A 317 -44.07 22.32 9.73
N PHE A 318 -44.45 23.08 8.70
CA PHE A 318 -43.67 23.24 7.48
C PHE A 318 -42.27 23.81 7.76
N LEU A 319 -42.17 24.88 8.57
CA LEU A 319 -40.88 25.46 8.98
C LEU A 319 -40.02 24.43 9.70
N LEU A 320 -40.61 23.68 10.63
CA LEU A 320 -39.91 22.67 11.43
C LEU A 320 -39.40 21.51 10.56
N ASP A 321 -40.22 20.99 9.66
CA ASP A 321 -39.81 19.94 8.71
C ASP A 321 -38.73 20.45 7.73
N ARG A 322 -38.84 21.70 7.28
CA ARG A 322 -37.83 22.32 6.41
C ARG A 322 -36.48 22.48 7.13
N ILE A 323 -36.47 22.95 8.37
CA ILE A 323 -35.26 23.06 9.20
C ILE A 323 -34.66 21.68 9.50
N LYS A 324 -35.48 20.66 9.74
CA LYS A 324 -35.01 19.26 9.89
C LYS A 324 -34.32 18.77 8.63
N ARG A 325 -34.91 19.01 7.44
CA ARG A 325 -34.31 18.62 6.15
C ARG A 325 -33.01 19.37 5.86
N VAL A 326 -32.96 20.66 6.15
CA VAL A 326 -31.75 21.48 5.95
C VAL A 326 -30.65 21.06 6.92
N SER A 327 -30.96 20.85 8.19
CA SER A 327 -29.98 20.38 9.18
C SER A 327 -29.43 18.99 8.85
N ALA A 328 -30.27 18.05 8.39
CA ALA A 328 -29.81 16.77 7.89
C ALA A 328 -28.83 16.93 6.71
N ARG A 329 -29.15 17.76 5.72
CA ARG A 329 -28.26 18.02 4.57
C ARG A 329 -26.94 18.69 4.98
N VAL A 330 -26.98 19.66 5.90
CA VAL A 330 -25.78 20.30 6.45
C VAL A 330 -24.92 19.30 7.23
N SER A 331 -25.53 18.37 7.98
CA SER A 331 -24.77 17.31 8.68
C SER A 331 -24.07 16.37 7.72
N THR A 332 -24.75 15.91 6.66
CA THR A 332 -24.13 15.09 5.62
C THR A 332 -23.03 15.84 4.88
N PHE A 333 -23.22 17.13 4.61
CA PHE A 333 -22.18 17.96 3.99
C PHE A 333 -20.95 18.09 4.89
N LYS A 334 -21.15 18.29 6.20
CA LYS A 334 -20.06 18.33 7.17
C LYS A 334 -19.31 17.01 7.26
N GLU A 335 -20.01 15.87 7.18
CA GLU A 335 -19.36 14.55 7.11
C GLU A 335 -18.51 14.43 5.84
N HIS A 336 -19.01 14.89 4.69
CA HIS A 336 -18.23 14.95 3.45
C HIS A 336 -17.01 15.87 3.55
N GLU A 337 -17.14 17.04 4.18
CA GLU A 337 -16.02 17.98 4.44
C GLU A 337 -14.94 17.34 5.32
N LEU A 338 -15.34 16.60 6.36
CA LEU A 338 -14.41 15.85 7.23
C LEU A 338 -13.69 14.73 6.48
N VAL A 339 -14.41 13.97 5.65
CA VAL A 339 -13.79 12.92 4.82
C VAL A 339 -12.84 13.53 3.79
N ALA A 340 -13.25 14.60 3.10
CA ALA A 340 -12.43 15.27 2.10
C ALA A 340 -11.15 15.86 2.73
N SER A 341 -11.26 16.54 3.87
CA SER A 341 -10.11 17.07 4.61
C SER A 341 -9.19 15.98 5.15
N SER A 342 -9.74 14.83 5.61
CA SER A 342 -8.93 13.68 5.99
C SER A 342 -8.17 13.10 4.80
N VAL A 343 -8.81 12.96 3.63
CA VAL A 343 -8.14 12.47 2.41
C VAL A 343 -7.04 13.44 1.98
N VAL A 344 -7.33 14.74 1.99
CA VAL A 344 -6.33 15.78 1.71
C VAL A 344 -5.17 15.73 2.70
N ALA A 345 -5.43 15.57 3.99
CA ALA A 345 -4.38 15.44 5.01
C ALA A 345 -3.52 14.19 4.75
N THR A 346 -4.13 13.04 4.46
CA THR A 346 -3.38 11.82 4.12
C THR A 346 -2.56 12.00 2.83
N ALA A 347 -3.11 12.65 1.81
CA ALA A 347 -2.39 12.91 0.57
C ALA A 347 -1.20 13.86 0.82
N LYS A 348 -1.35 14.88 1.68
CA LYS A 348 -0.28 15.79 2.09
C LYS A 348 0.80 15.09 2.91
N THR A 349 0.43 14.13 3.77
CA THR A 349 1.42 13.32 4.50
C THR A 349 2.21 12.43 3.55
N GLU A 350 1.55 11.78 2.58
CA GLU A 350 2.22 10.96 1.56
C GLU A 350 3.14 11.83 0.67
N LEU A 351 2.72 13.05 0.29
CA LEU A 351 3.56 14.02 -0.42
C LEU A 351 4.80 14.44 0.38
N SER A 352 4.66 14.53 1.70
CA SER A 352 5.73 14.95 2.62
C SER A 352 6.69 13.82 2.94
N THR A 353 6.34 12.56 2.67
CA THR A 353 7.28 11.45 2.82
C THR A 353 8.34 11.53 1.72
N PRO A 354 9.62 11.79 2.06
CA PRO A 354 10.65 11.78 1.05
C PRO A 354 10.76 10.36 0.51
N VAL A 355 10.59 10.19 -0.80
CA VAL A 355 11.00 8.97 -1.52
C VAL A 355 12.45 8.74 -1.11
N SER A 356 12.68 7.66 -0.35
CA SER A 356 13.97 7.35 0.27
C SER A 356 15.05 7.28 -0.81
N SER A 357 15.74 8.40 -1.04
CA SER A 357 17.01 8.42 -1.73
C SER A 357 18.02 7.83 -0.75
N ARG A 358 18.36 6.56 -0.99
CA ARG A 358 19.33 5.82 -0.18
C ARG A 358 20.62 6.64 -0.02
N PRO A 359 21.26 6.61 1.18
CA PRO A 359 22.43 7.43 1.49
C PRO A 359 23.55 7.25 0.47
N SER A 360 24.02 8.39 -0.03
CA SER A 360 25.27 8.56 -0.74
C SER A 360 26.40 7.86 0.02
N ARG A 361 26.89 6.74 -0.50
CA ARG A 361 28.17 6.15 -0.08
C ARG A 361 29.27 7.06 -0.63
N ARG A 362 29.77 7.95 0.22
CA ARG A 362 30.97 8.73 -0.03
C ARG A 362 32.12 8.17 0.83
N GLY A 363 33.14 7.63 0.14
CA GLY A 363 34.50 7.45 0.64
C GLY A 363 34.88 6.05 1.14
N THR A 364 35.72 5.34 0.38
CA THR A 364 37.16 5.21 0.69
C THR A 364 37.94 4.57 -0.47
N ALA A 365 39.17 5.04 -0.61
CA ALA A 365 40.12 4.75 -1.68
C ALA A 365 40.80 3.37 -1.55
N ASN A 366 41.26 2.88 -2.70
CA ASN A 366 42.49 2.12 -2.94
C ASN A 366 42.94 1.09 -1.88
N SER A 367 42.74 -0.19 -2.20
CA SER A 367 43.81 -1.19 -2.02
C SER A 367 43.54 -2.40 -2.92
N SER A 368 44.51 -2.65 -3.80
CA SER A 368 44.70 -3.91 -4.50
C SER A 368 45.06 -5.00 -3.50
N THR A 369 44.25 -6.05 -3.39
CA THR A 369 44.67 -7.45 -3.23
C THR A 369 43.43 -8.33 -3.21
N SER A 370 43.34 -9.25 -4.17
CA SER A 370 42.41 -10.39 -4.07
C SER A 370 42.87 -11.33 -2.96
N PRO A 371 41.97 -12.17 -2.42
CA PRO A 371 41.88 -13.49 -3.03
C PRO A 371 40.44 -13.96 -3.28
N ALA A 372 40.33 -14.78 -4.32
CA ALA A 372 39.14 -15.49 -4.73
C ALA A 372 38.45 -16.25 -3.58
N ARG A 373 37.13 -16.09 -3.47
CA ARG A 373 36.21 -17.19 -3.15
C ARG A 373 34.83 -16.85 -3.72
N ARG A 374 34.45 -17.64 -4.72
CA ARG A 374 33.13 -17.66 -5.35
C ARG A 374 32.06 -18.02 -4.32
N PRO A 375 30.84 -17.49 -4.46
CA PRO A 375 29.65 -18.31 -4.31
C PRO A 375 29.11 -18.62 -5.70
N ARG A 376 29.02 -19.92 -6.01
CA ARG A 376 28.23 -20.44 -7.13
C ARG A 376 26.77 -20.04 -6.87
N SER A 377 26.14 -19.26 -7.75
CA SER A 377 24.68 -19.22 -7.78
C SER A 377 24.20 -20.51 -8.44
N LEU A 378 23.47 -21.29 -7.65
CA LEU A 378 22.70 -22.41 -8.12
C LEU A 378 21.56 -21.86 -8.98
N ILE A 379 21.54 -22.34 -10.21
CA ILE A 379 20.37 -22.44 -11.06
C ILE A 379 19.36 -23.29 -10.27
N MET A 380 18.23 -22.69 -9.89
CA MET A 380 17.04 -23.47 -9.58
C MET A 380 15.86 -22.85 -10.33
N ASP A 381 15.30 -23.70 -11.18
CA ASP A 381 14.12 -23.53 -11.98
C ASP A 381 12.87 -23.17 -11.16
N GLY A 382 11.93 -22.49 -11.82
CA GLY A 382 10.51 -22.65 -11.52
C GLY A 382 9.82 -21.48 -10.83
N ILE A 383 9.84 -20.28 -11.42
CA ILE A 383 8.75 -19.32 -11.23
C ILE A 383 7.96 -19.22 -12.52
N VAL A 384 6.83 -19.93 -12.51
CA VAL A 384 5.74 -19.79 -13.48
C VAL A 384 5.13 -18.41 -13.28
N THR A 385 5.44 -17.49 -14.18
CA THR A 385 4.67 -16.26 -14.38
C THR A 385 3.31 -16.63 -14.99
N PRO A 386 2.17 -16.14 -14.46
CA PRO A 386 0.89 -16.38 -15.08
C PRO A 386 0.80 -15.54 -16.36
N THR A 387 0.79 -16.26 -17.48
CA THR A 387 0.47 -15.78 -18.81
C THR A 387 -0.94 -15.19 -18.80
N THR A 388 -1.05 -13.96 -19.30
CA THR A 388 -2.32 -13.37 -19.73
C THR A 388 -2.91 -14.22 -20.85
N PRO A 389 -4.20 -14.56 -20.83
CA PRO A 389 -4.80 -15.27 -21.95
C PRO A 389 -4.96 -14.31 -23.13
N ARG A 390 -4.16 -14.56 -24.15
CA ARG A 390 -4.32 -14.12 -25.53
C ARG A 390 -5.67 -14.62 -26.04
N VAL A 391 -6.71 -13.78 -25.96
CA VAL A 391 -7.99 -14.05 -26.63
C VAL A 391 -7.79 -13.83 -28.12
N THR A 392 -7.88 -14.94 -28.84
CA THR A 392 -7.92 -15.04 -30.29
C THR A 392 -9.10 -14.26 -30.86
N ALA A 393 -8.80 -13.36 -31.80
CA ALA A 393 -9.76 -12.73 -32.67
C ALA A 393 -10.54 -13.79 -33.47
N GLY A 394 -11.83 -13.91 -33.19
CA GLY A 394 -12.84 -14.59 -34.01
C GLY A 394 -14.05 -13.68 -34.07
N GLY A 395 -14.33 -13.15 -35.25
CA GLY A 395 -15.23 -12.02 -35.44
C GLY A 395 -16.70 -12.32 -35.18
N THR A 396 -17.35 -11.37 -34.51
CA THR A 396 -18.76 -11.05 -34.73
C THR A 396 -18.88 -9.53 -34.85
N LYS A 397 -19.29 -9.11 -36.04
CA LYS A 397 -19.54 -7.72 -36.41
C LYS A 397 -20.74 -7.19 -35.60
N THR A 398 -20.56 -6.15 -34.80
CA THR A 398 -21.65 -5.23 -34.46
C THR A 398 -21.12 -3.80 -34.37
N LYS A 399 -21.42 -3.07 -35.45
CA LYS A 399 -21.56 -1.62 -35.63
C LYS A 399 -20.95 -0.73 -34.54
N GLY A 400 -19.91 0.01 -34.92
CA GLY A 400 -19.54 1.23 -34.23
C GLY A 400 -20.70 2.24 -34.24
N PHE A 401 -20.89 2.91 -33.12
CA PHE A 401 -21.61 4.17 -33.09
C PHE A 401 -20.63 5.27 -32.75
N SER A 402 -20.60 6.24 -33.66
CA SER A 402 -19.87 7.49 -33.56
C SER A 402 -20.28 8.26 -32.30
N SER A 403 -19.30 8.99 -31.77
CA SER A 403 -19.51 10.30 -31.12
C SER A 403 -20.71 11.05 -31.70
N GLY A 404 -21.65 11.44 -30.84
CA GLY A 404 -22.75 12.35 -31.17
C GLY A 404 -24.11 11.84 -30.73
N GLY A 405 -24.56 12.25 -29.54
CA GLY A 405 -25.93 12.01 -29.11
C GLY A 405 -26.10 12.08 -27.59
N THR A 406 -26.36 13.27 -27.08
CA THR A 406 -26.99 13.48 -25.77
C THR A 406 -28.34 12.78 -25.73
N ALA A 407 -28.40 11.58 -25.16
CA ALA A 407 -29.63 10.96 -24.71
C ALA A 407 -29.35 10.38 -23.33
N TYR A 408 -29.99 10.95 -22.31
CA TYR A 408 -29.93 10.62 -20.89
C TYR A 408 -29.55 9.16 -20.60
N SER A 409 -28.26 8.89 -20.36
CA SER A 409 -27.81 7.68 -19.70
C SER A 409 -28.15 7.82 -18.21
N SER A 410 -28.82 6.82 -17.65
CA SER A 410 -29.07 6.79 -16.21
C SER A 410 -27.71 6.82 -15.49
N PRO A 411 -27.51 7.65 -14.44
CA PRO A 411 -26.25 7.72 -13.71
C PRO A 411 -25.80 6.36 -13.16
N VAL A 412 -26.75 5.45 -12.93
CA VAL A 412 -26.50 4.08 -12.52
C VAL A 412 -25.78 3.28 -13.62
N ASP A 413 -26.11 3.49 -14.90
CA ASP A 413 -25.48 2.80 -16.03
C ASP A 413 -24.04 3.28 -16.27
N HIS A 414 -23.76 4.57 -16.00
CA HIS A 414 -22.40 5.10 -16.01
C HIS A 414 -21.54 4.48 -14.90
N LEU A 415 -22.06 4.40 -13.67
CA LEU A 415 -21.37 3.75 -12.56
C LEU A 415 -21.12 2.27 -12.83
N LEU A 416 -22.08 1.58 -13.42
CA LEU A 416 -21.93 0.17 -13.78
C LEU A 416 -20.90 -0.05 -14.90
N SER A 417 -20.83 0.88 -15.87
CA SER A 417 -19.78 0.89 -16.90
C SER A 417 -18.40 1.14 -16.31
N GLU A 418 -18.25 2.10 -15.39
CA GLU A 418 -16.99 2.35 -14.67
C GLU A 418 -16.57 1.14 -13.83
N LEU A 419 -17.54 0.46 -13.23
CA LEU A 419 -17.31 -0.77 -12.48
C LEU A 419 -17.14 -2.00 -13.38
N ALA A 420 -17.16 -1.87 -14.71
CA ALA A 420 -17.09 -2.94 -15.71
C ALA A 420 -18.13 -4.07 -15.48
N VAL A 421 -19.35 -3.69 -15.07
CA VAL A 421 -20.48 -4.59 -14.87
C VAL A 421 -21.52 -4.30 -15.97
N PHE A 422 -21.63 -5.21 -16.93
CA PHE A 422 -22.61 -5.10 -18.02
C PHE A 422 -23.85 -5.91 -17.66
N LEU A 423 -24.99 -5.25 -17.47
CA LEU A 423 -26.25 -5.95 -17.26
C LEU A 423 -26.73 -6.57 -18.58
N PRO A 424 -27.31 -7.78 -18.54
CA PRO A 424 -27.92 -8.37 -19.72
C PRO A 424 -29.12 -7.51 -20.13
N VAL A 425 -29.03 -6.89 -21.31
CA VAL A 425 -30.16 -6.24 -21.97
C VAL A 425 -31.09 -7.35 -22.48
N SER A 426 -32.33 -7.36 -22.00
CA SER A 426 -33.38 -8.26 -22.48
C SER A 426 -34.32 -7.45 -23.36
N ASP A 427 -34.56 -7.91 -24.59
CA ASP A 427 -35.35 -7.20 -25.62
C ASP A 427 -36.86 -7.17 -25.34
N ASP A 428 -37.34 -7.77 -24.24
CA ASP A 428 -38.76 -7.83 -23.87
C ASP A 428 -39.09 -6.98 -22.62
N PRO A 429 -39.86 -5.88 -22.75
CA PRO A 429 -40.17 -4.97 -21.64
C PRO A 429 -41.24 -5.49 -20.66
N SER A 430 -41.73 -6.73 -20.77
CA SER A 430 -42.89 -7.23 -20.03
C SER A 430 -42.61 -8.38 -19.04
N LYS A 431 -41.35 -8.79 -18.82
CA LYS A 431 -41.01 -9.87 -17.86
C LYS A 431 -39.80 -9.52 -16.99
N SER A 432 -40.06 -9.31 -15.70
CA SER A 432 -39.13 -9.32 -14.54
C SER A 432 -37.64 -8.97 -14.76
N THR A 433 -37.35 -7.89 -15.47
CA THR A 433 -35.97 -7.41 -15.71
C THR A 433 -35.28 -6.99 -14.41
N ALA A 434 -35.99 -6.34 -13.48
CA ALA A 434 -35.41 -5.86 -12.22
C ALA A 434 -34.89 -6.99 -11.31
N GLN A 435 -35.64 -8.09 -11.16
CA GLN A 435 -35.22 -9.22 -10.30
C GLN A 435 -34.05 -9.99 -10.89
N ALA A 436 -34.02 -10.18 -12.21
CA ALA A 436 -32.90 -10.82 -12.91
C ALA A 436 -31.63 -9.97 -12.82
N GLN A 437 -31.75 -8.65 -13.02
CA GLN A 437 -30.66 -7.69 -12.87
C GLN A 437 -30.14 -7.64 -11.43
N ALA A 438 -31.02 -7.59 -10.42
CA ALA A 438 -30.63 -7.64 -9.01
C ALA A 438 -29.90 -8.95 -8.66
N SER A 439 -30.36 -10.08 -9.19
CA SER A 439 -29.69 -11.37 -8.97
C SER A 439 -28.29 -11.40 -9.58
N PHE A 440 -28.10 -10.83 -10.78
CA PHE A 440 -26.79 -10.74 -11.44
C PHE A 440 -25.84 -9.81 -10.67
N LEU A 441 -26.32 -8.64 -10.23
CA LEU A 441 -25.53 -7.71 -9.41
C LEU A 441 -25.14 -8.34 -8.07
N SER A 442 -26.05 -9.07 -7.42
CA SER A 442 -25.75 -9.78 -6.17
C SER A 442 -24.71 -10.89 -6.37
N ALA A 443 -24.77 -11.61 -7.49
CA ALA A 443 -23.78 -12.63 -7.85
C ALA A 443 -22.42 -12.00 -8.18
N ALA A 444 -22.40 -10.88 -8.90
CA ALA A 444 -21.18 -10.14 -9.21
C ALA A 444 -20.52 -9.56 -7.94
N LEU A 445 -21.31 -9.00 -7.01
CA LEU A 445 -20.84 -8.53 -5.71
C LEU A 445 -20.28 -9.70 -4.90
N ALA A 446 -21.03 -10.80 -4.74
CA ALA A 446 -20.57 -11.97 -4.01
C ALA A 446 -19.29 -12.56 -4.61
N HIS A 447 -19.16 -12.57 -5.94
CA HIS A 447 -17.94 -13.00 -6.63
C HIS A 447 -16.76 -12.06 -6.34
N ARG A 448 -16.95 -10.74 -6.40
CA ARG A 448 -15.90 -9.75 -6.09
C ARG A 448 -15.48 -9.79 -4.62
N ALA A 449 -16.43 -9.92 -3.70
CA ALA A 449 -16.16 -10.06 -2.27
C ALA A 449 -15.36 -11.34 -1.99
N ARG A 450 -15.73 -12.47 -2.60
CA ARG A 450 -14.96 -13.72 -2.50
C ARG A 450 -13.55 -13.58 -3.06
N LYS A 451 -13.41 -12.95 -4.23
CA LYS A 451 -12.10 -12.72 -4.86
C LYS A 451 -11.23 -11.81 -4.01
N SER A 452 -11.79 -10.77 -3.39
CA SER A 452 -11.07 -9.90 -2.46
C SER A 452 -10.58 -10.68 -1.24
N ALA A 453 -11.43 -11.51 -0.63
CA ALA A 453 -11.05 -12.37 0.50
C ALA A 453 -10.01 -13.43 0.12
N GLU A 454 -10.05 -13.96 -1.11
CA GLU A 454 -9.05 -14.89 -1.62
C GLU A 454 -7.71 -14.20 -1.86
N VAL A 455 -7.72 -13.00 -2.46
CA VAL A 455 -6.50 -12.20 -2.66
C VAL A 455 -5.89 -11.81 -1.32
N SER A 456 -6.68 -11.36 -0.34
CA SER A 456 -6.15 -11.01 0.98
C SER A 456 -5.53 -12.22 1.69
N ARG A 457 -6.20 -13.39 1.64
CA ARG A 457 -5.66 -14.64 2.18
C ARG A 457 -4.37 -15.05 1.47
N ASN A 458 -4.32 -14.95 0.15
CA ASN A 458 -3.14 -15.32 -0.63
C ASN A 458 -1.96 -14.38 -0.31
N VAL A 459 -2.20 -13.07 -0.24
CA VAL A 459 -1.19 -12.08 0.15
C VAL A 459 -0.68 -12.35 1.56
N GLN A 460 -1.57 -12.61 2.50
CA GLN A 460 -1.19 -12.95 3.88
C GLN A 460 -0.36 -14.24 3.92
N SER A 461 -0.77 -15.30 3.23
CA SER A 461 -0.01 -16.56 3.20
C SER A 461 1.37 -16.42 2.53
N ALA A 462 1.47 -15.60 1.48
CA ALA A 462 2.74 -15.32 0.81
C ALA A 462 3.67 -14.49 1.71
N PHE A 463 3.11 -13.52 2.44
CA PHE A 463 3.85 -12.75 3.44
C PHE A 463 4.34 -13.63 4.58
N GLU A 464 3.46 -14.44 5.17
CA GLU A 464 3.81 -15.38 6.25
C GLU A 464 4.89 -16.37 5.79
N SER A 465 4.78 -16.90 4.58
CA SER A 465 5.80 -17.79 4.00
C SER A 465 7.14 -17.09 3.85
N SER A 466 7.17 -15.86 3.29
CA SER A 466 8.40 -15.09 3.08
C SER A 466 9.06 -14.67 4.41
N VAL A 467 8.27 -14.26 5.39
CA VAL A 467 8.76 -13.95 6.73
C VAL A 467 9.30 -15.20 7.42
N SER A 468 8.59 -16.33 7.30
CA SER A 468 9.06 -17.59 7.89
C SER A 468 10.38 -18.06 7.30
N SER A 469 10.59 -17.91 5.97
CA SER A 469 11.87 -18.23 5.33
C SER A 469 12.98 -17.27 5.76
N CYS A 470 12.69 -15.97 5.85
CA CYS A 470 13.68 -14.99 6.32
C CYS A 470 14.08 -15.24 7.78
N LEU A 471 13.11 -15.60 8.64
CA LEU A 471 13.37 -15.95 10.03
C LEU A 471 14.13 -17.28 10.17
N SER A 472 13.85 -18.28 9.33
CA SER A 472 14.64 -19.51 9.31
C SER A 472 16.06 -19.25 8.85
N ASP A 473 16.24 -18.44 7.81
CA ASP A 473 17.56 -18.07 7.29
C ASP A 473 18.35 -17.28 8.34
N ALA A 474 17.72 -16.29 8.97
CA ALA A 474 18.33 -15.54 10.07
C ALA A 474 18.70 -16.46 11.26
N ARG A 475 17.83 -17.41 11.61
CA ARG A 475 18.11 -18.41 12.65
C ARG A 475 19.31 -19.28 12.28
N THR A 476 19.40 -19.75 11.04
CA THR A 476 20.56 -20.54 10.59
C THR A 476 21.83 -19.71 10.56
N ALA A 477 21.77 -18.44 10.16
CA ALA A 477 22.91 -17.54 10.20
C ALA A 477 23.39 -17.29 11.64
N VAL A 478 22.48 -17.08 12.58
CA VAL A 478 22.81 -16.96 14.01
C VAL A 478 23.39 -18.25 14.56
N GLN A 479 22.86 -19.42 14.16
CA GLN A 479 23.44 -20.71 14.52
C GLN A 479 24.85 -20.87 13.97
N LEU A 480 25.10 -20.53 12.71
CA LEU A 480 26.44 -20.59 12.12
C LEU A 480 27.43 -19.64 12.81
N ILE A 481 27.00 -18.42 13.15
CA ILE A 481 27.82 -17.48 13.92
C ILE A 481 28.12 -18.06 15.30
N ARG A 482 27.10 -18.59 15.99
CA ARG A 482 27.26 -19.23 17.30
C ARG A 482 28.23 -20.42 17.20
N ASP A 483 28.08 -21.28 16.21
CA ASP A 483 28.90 -22.48 16.02
C ASP A 483 30.34 -22.09 15.66
N SER A 484 30.53 -21.04 14.87
CA SER A 484 31.87 -20.48 14.58
C SER A 484 32.53 -19.91 15.84
N VAL A 485 31.78 -19.17 16.66
CA VAL A 485 32.29 -18.60 17.92
C VAL A 485 32.58 -19.70 18.95
N LEU A 486 31.75 -20.74 19.01
CA LEU A 486 31.96 -21.88 19.91
C LEU A 486 33.09 -22.80 19.43
N ALA A 487 33.31 -22.93 18.11
CA ALA A 487 34.42 -23.70 17.55
C ALA A 487 35.79 -23.04 17.78
N GLU A 488 35.85 -21.71 17.83
CA GLU A 488 37.06 -20.95 18.18
C GLU A 488 37.28 -20.82 19.70
N SER A 489 36.27 -21.20 20.51
CA SER A 489 36.31 -21.14 21.97
C SER A 489 36.79 -22.47 22.57
N SER A 490 37.64 -22.42 23.60
CA SER A 490 38.07 -23.60 24.37
C SER A 490 36.94 -24.28 25.17
N PHE A 491 35.72 -23.75 25.09
CA PHE A 491 34.50 -24.25 25.73
C PHE A 491 33.53 -24.91 24.73
N ALA A 492 34.05 -25.49 23.64
CA ALA A 492 33.26 -26.08 22.55
C ALA A 492 32.23 -27.12 23.02
N GLU A 493 32.52 -27.88 24.08
CA GLU A 493 31.54 -28.70 24.79
C GLU A 493 31.04 -27.99 26.04
N VAL A 494 29.86 -27.38 25.91
CA VAL A 494 29.12 -26.83 27.05
C VAL A 494 28.37 -27.97 27.72
N TYR A 495 28.97 -28.60 28.73
CA TYR A 495 28.25 -29.45 29.66
C TYR A 495 27.42 -28.56 30.60
N LEU A 496 26.13 -28.86 30.74
CA LEU A 496 25.31 -28.20 31.75
C LEU A 496 25.86 -28.57 33.13
N VAL A 497 26.01 -27.59 34.01
CA VAL A 497 26.56 -27.79 35.37
C VAL A 497 25.77 -28.81 36.18
N ASP A 498 24.51 -29.06 35.80
CA ASP A 498 23.63 -30.06 36.40
C ASP A 498 23.23 -31.17 35.40
N PRO A 499 23.73 -32.41 35.59
CA PRO A 499 23.39 -33.55 34.73
C PRO A 499 21.91 -33.96 34.83
N GLY A 500 21.19 -33.56 35.90
CA GLY A 500 19.75 -33.78 36.01
C GLY A 500 18.95 -32.93 35.02
N ILE A 501 19.41 -31.71 34.73
CA ILE A 501 18.78 -30.82 33.75
C ILE A 501 19.04 -31.35 32.34
N GLU A 502 20.25 -31.86 32.05
CA GLU A 502 20.57 -32.48 30.76
C GLU A 502 19.70 -33.71 30.47
N ALA A 503 19.50 -34.57 31.48
CA ALA A 503 18.56 -35.69 31.39
C ALA A 503 17.11 -35.21 31.14
N SER A 504 16.67 -34.14 31.82
CA SER A 504 15.34 -33.56 31.62
C SER A 504 15.14 -32.95 30.22
N ILE A 505 16.18 -32.33 29.66
CA ILE A 505 16.18 -31.79 28.28
C ILE A 505 16.16 -32.95 27.28
N GLY A 506 16.87 -34.04 27.54
CA GLY A 506 16.80 -35.27 26.75
C GLY A 506 15.40 -35.86 26.70
N VAL A 507 14.73 -35.95 27.86
CA VAL A 507 13.33 -36.39 27.95
C VAL A 507 12.39 -35.42 27.22
N LEU A 508 12.59 -34.11 27.37
CA LEU A 508 11.79 -33.11 26.66
C LEU A 508 11.97 -33.19 25.14
N ALA A 509 13.19 -33.39 24.65
CA ALA A 509 13.48 -33.58 23.23
C ALA A 509 12.79 -34.85 22.68
N GLN A 510 12.78 -35.93 23.47
CA GLN A 510 12.10 -37.17 23.11
C GLN A 510 10.57 -36.97 23.04
N GLU A 511 9.97 -36.26 24.00
CA GLU A 511 8.54 -35.95 23.98
C GLU A 511 8.17 -34.99 22.84
N VAL A 512 9.03 -34.00 22.52
CA VAL A 512 8.83 -33.12 21.35
C VAL A 512 8.87 -33.92 20.04
N HIS A 513 9.80 -34.86 19.91
CA HIS A 513 9.87 -35.74 18.73
C HIS A 513 8.63 -36.66 18.62
N LYS A 514 8.12 -37.13 19.76
CA LYS A 514 6.86 -37.90 19.82
C LYS A 514 5.65 -37.05 19.45
N VAL A 515 5.61 -35.77 19.84
CA VAL A 515 4.55 -34.85 19.42
C VAL A 515 4.65 -34.51 17.93
N ALA A 516 5.86 -34.28 17.41
CA ALA A 516 6.09 -34.00 16.00
C ALA A 516 5.66 -35.18 15.10
N SER A 517 6.02 -36.41 15.48
CA SER A 517 5.60 -37.61 14.74
C SER A 517 4.09 -37.84 14.80
N ARG A 518 3.42 -37.48 15.92
CA ARG A 518 1.96 -37.49 16.01
C ARG A 518 1.33 -36.42 15.12
N LEU A 519 1.90 -35.21 15.08
CA LEU A 519 1.42 -34.14 14.19
C LEU A 519 1.53 -34.54 12.72
N GLU A 520 2.66 -35.11 12.30
CA GLU A 520 2.81 -35.63 10.94
C GLU A 520 1.81 -36.75 10.63
N SER A 521 1.50 -37.62 11.60
CA SER A 521 0.46 -38.65 11.40
C SER A 521 -0.92 -38.03 11.19
N VAL A 522 -1.26 -36.98 11.94
CA VAL A 522 -2.51 -36.22 11.79
C VAL A 522 -2.56 -35.47 10.46
N ASP A 523 -1.46 -34.87 10.02
CA ASP A 523 -1.38 -34.19 8.71
C ASP A 523 -1.53 -35.19 7.56
N ARG A 524 -0.95 -36.39 7.67
CA ARG A 524 -1.16 -37.47 6.70
C ARG A 524 -2.61 -37.93 6.68
N GLU A 525 -3.25 -38.09 7.84
CA GLU A 525 -4.68 -38.41 7.93
C GLU A 525 -5.58 -37.30 7.35
N ALA A 526 -5.27 -36.03 7.63
CA ALA A 526 -5.97 -34.88 7.07
C ALA A 526 -5.81 -34.80 5.54
N ALA A 527 -4.62 -35.06 5.01
CA ALA A 527 -4.35 -35.11 3.57
C ALA A 527 -5.14 -36.24 2.87
N VAL A 528 -5.29 -37.41 3.52
CA VAL A 528 -6.12 -38.51 3.01
C VAL A 528 -7.60 -38.11 2.97
N LEU A 529 -8.12 -37.45 4.01
CA LEU A 529 -9.50 -36.96 4.04
C LEU A 529 -9.78 -35.90 2.96
N VAL A 530 -8.84 -35.00 2.69
CA VAL A 530 -8.95 -34.00 1.63
C VAL A 530 -8.93 -34.65 0.24
N LYS A 531 -8.07 -35.65 0.01
CA LYS A 531 -8.07 -36.43 -1.25
C LYS A 531 -9.37 -37.24 -1.43
N GLY A 532 -9.87 -37.88 -0.37
CA GLY A 532 -11.14 -38.62 -0.42
C GLY A 532 -12.36 -37.74 -0.74
N ARG A 533 -12.35 -36.47 -0.30
CA ARG A 533 -13.39 -35.50 -0.65
C ARG A 533 -13.36 -35.08 -2.12
N ASN A 534 -12.16 -35.02 -2.72
CA ASN A 534 -12.00 -34.72 -4.14
C ASN A 534 -12.44 -35.87 -5.04
N VAL A 535 -12.23 -37.13 -4.66
CA VAL A 535 -12.74 -38.29 -5.43
C VAL A 535 -14.26 -38.29 -5.53
N LYS A 536 -14.97 -38.02 -4.42
CA LYS A 536 -16.44 -37.87 -4.45
C LYS A 536 -16.89 -36.66 -5.27
N ARG A 537 -16.14 -35.56 -5.24
CA ARG A 537 -16.39 -34.38 -6.06
C ARG A 537 -16.21 -34.70 -7.55
N GLU A 538 -15.16 -35.42 -7.92
CA GLU A 538 -14.91 -35.87 -9.30
C GLU A 538 -15.96 -36.89 -9.77
N GLU A 539 -16.44 -37.77 -8.90
CA GLU A 539 -17.52 -38.70 -9.23
C GLU A 539 -18.85 -37.96 -9.50
N ILE A 540 -19.14 -36.91 -8.74
CA ILE A 540 -20.29 -36.02 -8.99
C ILE A 540 -20.07 -35.23 -10.28
N VAL A 541 -18.89 -34.64 -10.52
CA VAL A 541 -18.60 -33.93 -11.77
C VAL A 541 -18.70 -34.87 -12.98
N ASN A 542 -18.29 -36.14 -12.87
CA ASN A 542 -18.42 -37.13 -13.94
C ASN A 542 -19.87 -37.58 -14.17
N ARG A 543 -20.69 -37.68 -13.11
CA ARG A 543 -22.12 -38.02 -13.22
C ARG A 543 -22.96 -36.91 -13.84
N TRP A 544 -22.57 -35.65 -13.63
CA TRP A 544 -23.35 -34.49 -14.06
C TRP A 544 -22.74 -33.74 -15.26
N GLY A 545 -21.48 -33.99 -15.60
CA GLY A 545 -20.75 -33.34 -16.70
C GLY A 545 -20.94 -33.96 -18.10
N ARG A 546 -21.63 -35.10 -18.24
CA ARG A 546 -21.88 -35.76 -19.54
C ARG A 546 -23.21 -35.39 -20.19
N LYS A 547 -23.66 -34.14 -20.08
CA LYS A 547 -24.77 -33.61 -20.90
C LYS A 547 -24.44 -32.21 -21.40
N ALA A 548 -23.48 -32.14 -22.31
CA ALA A 548 -23.31 -31.02 -23.24
C ALA A 548 -22.48 -31.51 -24.44
N THR A 549 -23.13 -32.27 -25.32
CA THR A 549 -22.76 -32.46 -26.72
C THR A 549 -24.03 -32.38 -27.53
#